data_AF-A0A5N5UA49-F1
#
_entry.id   AF-A0A5N5UA49-F1
#
_cell.length_a   1.000
_cell.length_b   1.000
_cell.length_c   1.000
_cell.angle_alpha   90.00
_cell.angle_beta   90.00
_cell.angle_gamma   90.00
#
_symmetry.space_group_name_H-M   'P 1'
#
loop_
_entity.id
_entity.type
_entity.pdbx_description
1 polymer ?
#
loop_
_entity_poly.entity_id
_entity_poly.type
_entity_poly.pdbx_seq_one_letter_code
_entity_poly.pdbx_strand_id
1 'polypeptide(L)'
;MRAEVIHVVAPDEFNEYELQPELTERAGGRYLLVCRKGGSPSWFERVKMFFRREAIEAITLISEEPREEGVDIDVTVTETDLHGVYEVVSEE
;
A
#
# COMPACT_ATOMS: atom_id res chain seq x y z
N MET A 1 -3.95 6.01 -8.36
CA MET A 1 -3.06 4.84 -8.26
C MET A 1 -3.91 3.65 -7.92
N ARG A 2 -3.81 2.59 -8.73
CA ARG A 2 -4.50 1.32 -8.46
C ARG A 2 -3.63 0.39 -7.64
N ALA A 3 -4.18 -0.19 -6.57
CA ALA A 3 -3.48 -1.16 -5.74
C ALA A 3 -4.45 -2.16 -5.10
N GLU A 4 -3.99 -3.37 -4.79
CA GLU A 4 -4.75 -4.35 -4.03
C GLU A 4 -4.28 -4.32 -2.57
N VAL A 5 -5.21 -4.21 -1.63
CA VAL A 5 -4.90 -4.26 -0.20
C VAL A 5 -4.59 -5.70 0.19
N ILE A 6 -3.37 -5.94 0.65
CA ILE A 6 -2.89 -7.26 1.05
C ILE A 6 -3.00 -7.43 2.56
N HIS A 7 -2.71 -6.37 3.31
CA HIS A 7 -2.75 -6.37 4.77
C HIS A 7 -3.10 -4.97 5.28
N VAL A 8 -3.81 -4.92 6.39
CA VAL A 8 -4.20 -3.66 7.05
C VAL A 8 -3.64 -3.68 8.47
N VAL A 9 -2.94 -2.61 8.84
CA VAL A 9 -2.48 -2.40 10.21
C VAL A 9 -3.23 -1.24 10.81
N ALA A 10 -4.02 -1.50 11.84
CA ALA A 10 -4.68 -0.46 12.59
C ALA A 10 -3.69 0.30 13.49
N PRO A 11 -3.95 1.59 13.79
CA PRO A 11 -3.06 2.41 14.62
C PRO A 11 -2.72 1.80 15.99
N ASP A 12 -3.67 1.12 16.61
CA ASP A 12 -3.53 0.45 17.91
C ASP A 12 -2.75 -0.86 17.83
N GLU A 13 -2.61 -1.44 16.64
CA GLU A 13 -1.86 -2.67 16.37
C GLU A 13 -0.39 -2.38 16.04
N PHE A 14 0.05 -1.11 15.91
CA PHE A 14 1.42 -0.77 15.52
C PHE A 14 2.50 -1.42 16.40
N ASN A 15 2.21 -1.60 17.69
CA ASN A 15 3.14 -2.23 18.63
C ASN A 15 3.24 -3.75 18.47
N GLU A 16 2.36 -4.37 17.70
CA GLU A 16 2.39 -5.80 17.38
C GLU A 16 3.35 -6.11 16.22
N TYR A 17 3.81 -5.08 15.50
CA TYR A 17 4.69 -5.19 14.35
C TYR A 17 6.03 -4.49 14.59
N GLU A 18 7.10 -5.02 13.99
CA GLU A 18 8.42 -4.36 13.98
C GLU A 18 8.47 -3.27 12.90
N LEU A 19 7.71 -2.18 13.11
CA LEU A 19 7.67 -1.04 12.19
C LEU A 19 8.91 -0.14 12.37
N GLN A 20 9.36 0.46 11.27
CA GLN A 20 10.37 1.51 11.32
C GLN A 20 9.82 2.71 12.12
N PRO A 21 10.56 3.29 13.07
CA PRO A 21 10.09 4.42 13.89
C PRO A 21 9.58 5.60 13.05
N GLU A 22 10.26 5.88 11.93
CA GLU A 22 9.91 6.96 11.00
C GLU A 22 8.56 6.73 10.33
N LEU A 23 8.21 5.46 10.04
CA LEU A 23 6.91 5.09 9.48
C LEU A 23 5.81 5.30 10.51
N THR A 24 6.03 4.89 11.76
CA THR A 24 5.08 5.06 12.85
C THR A 24 4.82 6.53 13.16
N GLU A 25 5.90 7.34 13.23
CA GLU A 25 5.81 8.78 13.44
C GLU A 25 5.04 9.45 12.29
N ARG A 26 5.37 9.10 11.04
CA ARG A 26 4.70 9.65 9.87
C ARG A 26 3.23 9.24 9.80
N ALA A 27 2.92 8.00 10.10
CA ALA A 27 1.54 7.50 10.11
C ALA A 27 0.68 8.28 11.10
N GLY A 28 1.24 8.71 12.24
CA GLY A 28 0.56 9.63 13.15
C GLY A 28 -0.77 9.09 13.67
N GLY A 29 -0.89 7.77 13.81
CA GLY A 29 -2.12 7.09 14.23
C GLY A 29 -3.14 6.89 13.11
N ARG A 30 -2.73 6.94 11.85
CA ARG A 30 -3.53 6.56 10.66
C ARG A 30 -3.27 5.08 10.29
N TYR A 31 -4.15 4.49 9.49
CA TYR A 31 -4.00 3.10 9.03
C TYR A 31 -2.80 2.95 8.08
N LEU A 32 -2.11 1.82 8.17
CA LEU A 32 -1.15 1.39 7.15
C LEU A 32 -1.79 0.31 6.29
N LEU A 33 -1.91 0.58 4.99
CA LEU A 33 -2.38 -0.38 4.00
C LEU A 33 -1.16 -0.92 3.26
N VAL A 34 -0.82 -2.18 3.49
CA VAL A 34 0.19 -2.85 2.67
C VAL A 34 -0.48 -3.30 1.40
N CYS A 35 -0.03 -2.76 0.27
CA CYS A 35 -0.67 -2.97 -1.02
C CYS A 35 0.27 -3.55 -2.06
N ARG A 36 -0.31 -4.31 -2.98
CA ARG A 36 0.32 -4.62 -4.26
C ARG A 36 -0.03 -3.55 -5.27
N LYS A 37 0.97 -2.82 -5.77
CA LYS A 37 0.78 -1.83 -6.83
C LYS A 37 0.34 -2.50 -8.14
N GLY A 38 -0.65 -1.91 -8.81
CA GLY A 38 -1.20 -2.41 -10.08
C GLY A 38 -2.43 -3.32 -9.95
N GLY A 39 -2.89 -3.61 -8.73
CA GLY A 39 -4.07 -4.46 -8.47
C GLY A 39 -3.84 -5.93 -8.81
N SER A 40 -4.93 -6.70 -8.91
CA SER A 40 -4.85 -8.12 -9.31
C SER A 40 -4.47 -8.29 -10.80
N PRO A 41 -3.33 -8.93 -11.14
CA PRO A 41 -2.82 -8.93 -12.50
C PRO A 41 -3.68 -9.81 -13.41
N SER A 42 -4.15 -9.23 -14.53
CA SER A 42 -4.79 -10.01 -15.59
C SER A 42 -3.81 -11.02 -16.21
N TRP A 43 -4.33 -12.09 -16.83
CA TRP A 43 -3.51 -13.12 -17.49
C TRP A 43 -2.50 -12.54 -18.51
N PHE A 44 -2.87 -11.47 -19.21
CA PHE A 44 -1.98 -10.81 -20.19
C PHE A 44 -0.85 -10.02 -19.53
N GLU A 45 -1.11 -9.35 -18.42
CA GLU A 45 -0.07 -8.64 -17.67
C GLU A 45 0.92 -9.63 -17.02
N ARG A 46 0.46 -10.81 -16.58
CA ARG A 46 1.37 -11.88 -16.10
C ARG A 46 2.41 -12.29 -17.14
N VAL A 47 2.01 -12.43 -18.41
CA VAL A 47 2.92 -12.78 -19.50
C VAL A 47 3.92 -11.65 -19.77
N LYS A 48 3.45 -10.40 -19.78
CA LYS A 48 4.30 -9.22 -19.99
C LYS A 48 5.30 -8.99 -18.84
N MET A 49 4.89 -9.19 -17.59
CA MET A 49 5.77 -9.12 -16.41
C MET A 49 6.89 -10.18 -16.49
N PHE A 50 6.58 -11.38 -16.98
CA PHE A 50 7.57 -12.42 -17.22
C PHE A 50 8.61 -12.01 -18.28
N PHE A 51 8.18 -11.30 -19.34
CA PHE A 51 9.09 -10.74 -20.34
C PHE A 51 9.91 -9.53 -19.84
N ARG A 52 9.39 -8.74 -18.89
CA ARG A 52 10.04 -7.53 -18.37
C ARG A 52 10.89 -7.73 -17.11
N ARG A 53 10.77 -8.85 -16.39
CA ARG A 53 11.37 -9.05 -15.05
C ARG A 53 11.02 -7.93 -14.04
N GLU A 54 9.86 -7.30 -14.18
CA GLU A 54 9.37 -6.34 -13.18
C GLU A 54 8.76 -7.11 -12.01
N ALA A 55 9.39 -7.01 -10.84
CA ALA A 55 8.88 -7.62 -9.61
C ALA A 55 7.57 -6.95 -9.21
N ILE A 56 6.65 -7.72 -8.65
CA ILE A 56 5.42 -7.22 -8.06
C ILE A 56 5.82 -6.23 -6.94
N GLU A 57 5.55 -4.94 -7.13
CA GLU A 57 5.99 -3.88 -6.23
C GLU A 57 5.03 -3.79 -5.02
N ALA A 58 5.52 -4.20 -3.85
CA ALA A 58 4.83 -3.98 -2.58
C ALA A 58 5.05 -2.53 -2.14
N ILE A 59 3.96 -1.85 -1.78
CA ILE A 59 3.97 -0.47 -1.31
C ILE A 59 3.15 -0.38 -0.02
N THR A 60 3.40 0.66 0.79
CA THR A 60 2.61 0.97 1.98
C THR A 60 1.90 2.30 1.77
N LEU A 61 0.60 2.34 2.04
CA LEU A 61 -0.20 3.55 1.99
C LEU A 61 -0.60 3.95 3.41
N ILE A 62 -0.38 5.21 3.74
CA ILE A 62 -0.91 5.81 4.96
C ILE A 62 -2.30 6.36 4.63
N SER A 63 -3.32 5.84 5.32
CA SER A 63 -4.74 6.12 5.03
C SER A 63 -5.48 6.56 6.30
N GLU A 64 -6.33 7.58 6.19
CA GLU A 64 -7.20 8.00 7.31
C GLU A 64 -8.28 6.96 7.61
N GLU A 65 -8.72 6.23 6.58
CA GLU A 65 -9.78 5.23 6.69
C GLU A 65 -9.24 3.81 6.61
N PRO A 66 -9.91 2.85 7.29
CA PRO A 66 -9.62 1.44 7.11
C PRO A 66 -10.03 0.98 5.70
N ARG A 67 -9.47 -0.15 5.28
CA ARG A 67 -9.89 -0.90 4.08
C ARG A 67 -10.02 -2.38 4.41
N GLU A 68 -10.65 -3.14 3.52
CA GLU A 68 -10.71 -4.59 3.62
C GLU A 68 -9.55 -5.21 2.85
N GLU A 69 -8.97 -6.28 3.39
CA GLU A 69 -7.99 -7.09 2.67
C GLU A 69 -8.62 -7.77 1.43
N GLY A 70 -7.83 -7.89 0.37
CA GLY A 70 -8.24 -8.46 -0.91
C GLY A 70 -9.01 -7.50 -1.83
N VAL A 71 -9.25 -6.26 -1.40
CA VAL A 71 -9.94 -5.24 -2.22
C VAL A 71 -8.94 -4.48 -3.10
N ASP A 72 -9.30 -4.32 -4.38
CA ASP A 72 -8.66 -3.35 -5.28
C ASP A 72 -9.16 -1.94 -4.94
N ILE A 73 -8.24 -1.01 -4.70
CA ILE A 73 -8.52 0.42 -4.46
C ILE A 73 -7.90 1.28 -5.55
N ASP A 74 -8.59 2.37 -5.89
CA ASP A 74 -8.10 3.45 -6.74
C ASP A 74 -8.01 4.73 -5.90
N VAL A 75 -6.77 5.19 -5.65
CA VAL A 75 -6.50 6.30 -4.72
C VAL A 75 -5.51 7.30 -5.30
N THR A 76 -5.68 8.58 -5.01
CA THR A 76 -4.64 9.58 -5.29
C THR A 76 -3.68 9.61 -4.11
N VAL A 77 -2.38 9.59 -4.41
CA VAL A 77 -1.34 9.57 -3.38
C VAL A 77 -0.27 10.61 -3.63
N THR A 78 0.43 11.01 -2.56
CA THR A 78 1.68 11.76 -2.63
C THR A 78 2.84 10.89 -2.15
N GLU A 79 4.02 11.11 -2.73
CA GLU A 79 5.26 10.46 -2.27
C GLU A 79 5.66 10.98 -0.89
N THR A 80 6.21 10.07 -0.09
CA THR A 80 6.91 10.42 1.15
C THR A 80 8.42 10.33 0.94
N ASP A 81 9.17 10.73 1.95
CA ASP A 81 10.62 10.53 2.04
C ASP A 81 11.01 9.06 2.28
N LEU A 82 10.06 8.21 2.67
CA LEU A 82 10.25 6.78 2.86
C LEU A 82 9.99 6.02 1.54
N HIS A 83 10.97 5.24 1.09
CA HIS A 83 10.87 4.48 -0.15
C HIS A 83 9.71 3.47 -0.09
N GLY A 84 8.81 3.55 -1.08
CA GLY A 84 7.66 2.66 -1.18
C GLY A 84 6.51 2.99 -0.22
N VAL A 85 6.58 4.12 0.49
CA VAL A 85 5.52 4.62 1.37
C VAL A 85 4.90 5.87 0.77
N TYR A 86 3.57 5.91 0.73
CA TYR A 86 2.81 7.01 0.14
C TYR A 86 1.69 7.44 1.09
N GLU A 87 1.29 8.71 1.01
CA GLU A 87 0.12 9.22 1.75
C GLU A 87 -1.07 9.34 0.81
N VAL A 88 -2.22 8.78 1.21
CA VAL A 88 -3.48 8.94 0.49
C VAL A 88 -3.98 10.36 0.67
N VAL A 89 -4.27 11.04 -0.44
CA VAL A 89 -4.80 12.42 -0.44
C VAL A 89 -6.24 12.50 -0.93
N SER A 90 -6.70 11.52 -1.70
CA SER A 90 -8.10 11.39 -2.09
C SER A 90 -8.44 9.96 -2.52
N GLU A 91 -9.72 9.64 -2.46
CA GLU A 91 -10.30 8.36 -2.83
C GLU A 91 -11.31 8.60 -3.96
N GLU A 92 -11.34 7.73 -4.96
CA GLU A 92 -12.30 7.79 -6.08
C GLU A 92 -13.33 6.65 -6.00
#